data_AF-A0A7X5D863-F1
#
_entry.id   AF-A0A7X5D863-F1
#
_cell.length_a   1.000
_cell.length_b   1.000
_cell.length_c   1.000
_cell.angle_alpha   90.00
_cell.angle_beta   90.00
_cell.angle_gamma   90.00
#
_symmetry.space_group_name_H-M   'P 1'
#
loop_
_entity.id
_entity.type
_entity.pdbx_description
1 polymer ?
#
loop_
_entity_poly.entity_id
_entity_poly.type
_entity_poly.pdbx_seq_one_letter_code
_entity_poly.pdbx_strand_id
1 'polypeptide(L)'
;MLFEGGFTMKEYLKGLVTGIVIGVIGLTTVFAAGSIKTATFNENQVIYNGQTLSLSQPMISVVKEGEKNVSNYMPVRAVLESMGYTVDWDSSKNAVVIDGNGTTEILDPEMEIAVNEFTKKMNEEMTSEVKQAIEQLKNNEDYKMMKALFSKLEPAAVWVLMAEDYQVWITDGECLFPEVWETLAQY
;
A
#
# COMPACT_ATOMS: atom_id res chain seq x y z
N MET A 1 -56.52 35.29 9.95
CA MET A 1 -57.43 34.16 10.26
C MET A 1 -57.16 33.10 9.22
N LEU A 2 -56.23 32.18 9.52
CA LEU A 2 -56.40 30.91 10.26
C LEU A 2 -56.87 29.78 9.34
N PHE A 3 -55.98 28.79 9.28
CA PHE A 3 -56.00 27.49 8.62
C PHE A 3 -57.25 26.67 8.94
N GLU A 4 -57.70 25.84 7.99
CA GLU A 4 -57.98 24.41 8.19
C GLU A 4 -58.44 23.73 6.89
N GLY A 5 -57.95 22.51 6.66
CA GLY A 5 -58.30 21.67 5.51
C GLY A 5 -57.28 20.56 5.33
N GLY A 6 -57.26 19.63 6.28
CA GLY A 6 -56.22 18.59 6.43
C GLY A 6 -56.07 17.68 5.22
N PHE A 7 -54.84 17.58 4.73
CA PHE A 7 -54.42 16.57 3.76
C PHE A 7 -54.32 15.21 4.48
N THR A 8 -55.09 14.23 4.03
CA THR A 8 -55.10 12.89 4.64
C THR A 8 -53.91 12.06 4.16
N MET A 9 -53.29 11.32 5.09
CA MET A 9 -52.05 10.53 4.93
C MET A 9 -52.04 9.50 3.78
N LYS A 10 -53.16 9.28 3.09
CA LYS A 10 -53.28 8.36 1.95
C LYS A 10 -52.73 8.94 0.65
N GLU A 11 -52.61 10.26 0.51
CA GLU A 11 -52.16 10.89 -0.74
C GLU A 11 -50.63 11.06 -0.82
N TYR A 12 -49.94 11.15 0.32
CA TYR A 12 -48.47 11.14 0.38
C TYR A 12 -47.88 9.77 -0.01
N LEU A 13 -48.66 8.70 0.16
CA LEU A 13 -48.26 7.33 -0.17
C LEU A 13 -48.26 7.03 -1.67
N LYS A 14 -48.91 7.83 -2.53
CA LYS A 14 -48.89 7.59 -3.97
C LYS A 14 -47.64 8.13 -4.67
N GLY A 15 -46.94 9.09 -4.08
CA GLY A 15 -45.67 9.62 -4.59
C GLY A 15 -44.41 8.95 -4.03
N LEU A 16 -44.51 8.27 -2.89
CA LEU A 16 -43.37 7.64 -2.18
C LEU A 16 -43.05 6.21 -2.68
N VAL A 17 -43.86 5.64 -3.57
CA VAL A 17 -43.61 4.31 -4.16
C VAL A 17 -42.44 4.31 -5.16
N THR A 18 -41.86 5.47 -5.51
CA THR A 18 -40.76 5.55 -6.50
C THR A 18 -39.46 6.15 -5.95
N GLY A 19 -39.31 6.35 -4.64
CA GLY A 19 -38.14 7.03 -4.08
C GLY A 19 -37.72 6.56 -2.69
N ILE A 20 -36.76 5.62 -2.67
CA ILE A 20 -35.76 5.32 -1.62
C ILE A 20 -36.27 5.32 -0.16
N VAL A 21 -36.43 4.11 0.39
CA VAL A 21 -36.16 3.86 1.82
C VAL A 21 -35.12 2.75 1.90
N ILE A 22 -33.93 3.14 2.35
CA ILE A 22 -32.89 2.27 2.87
C ILE A 22 -33.46 1.58 4.11
N GLY A 23 -33.77 0.29 4.01
CA GLY A 23 -34.37 -0.45 5.11
C GLY A 23 -34.83 -1.84 4.70
N VAL A 24 -33.93 -2.81 4.88
CA VAL A 24 -34.21 -4.23 5.17
C VAL A 24 -35.01 -5.02 4.10
N ILE A 25 -34.26 -5.92 3.41
CA ILE A 25 -34.66 -7.10 2.58
C ILE A 25 -34.68 -6.87 1.05
N GLY A 26 -33.72 -7.49 0.35
CA GLY A 26 -33.73 -7.67 -1.10
C GLY A 26 -32.43 -8.30 -1.63
N LEU A 27 -32.48 -9.60 -1.91
CA LEU A 27 -31.37 -10.47 -2.32
C LEU A 27 -30.75 -10.07 -3.66
N THR A 28 -29.42 -9.93 -3.70
CA THR A 28 -28.66 -10.65 -4.72
C THR A 28 -27.98 -11.80 -3.99
N THR A 29 -28.45 -13.03 -4.18
CA THR A 29 -27.72 -14.21 -3.70
C THR A 29 -26.41 -14.29 -4.49
N VAL A 30 -25.36 -13.67 -3.97
CA VAL A 30 -24.01 -14.10 -4.28
C VAL A 30 -23.90 -15.44 -3.58
N PHE A 31 -23.90 -16.53 -4.35
CA PHE A 31 -23.55 -17.84 -3.83
C PHE A 31 -22.06 -17.82 -3.48
N ALA A 32 -21.73 -17.22 -2.33
CA ALA A 32 -20.48 -17.45 -1.65
C ALA A 32 -20.67 -18.72 -0.83
N ALA A 33 -19.81 -19.72 -1.04
CA ALA A 33 -19.71 -20.85 -0.13
C ALA A 33 -19.45 -20.31 1.30
N GLY A 34 -20.47 -20.39 2.17
CA GLY A 34 -20.50 -19.88 3.53
C GLY A 34 -21.18 -18.50 3.65
N SER A 35 -22.46 -18.47 4.02
CA SER A 35 -23.18 -17.24 4.34
C SER A 35 -22.58 -16.54 5.56
N ILE A 36 -22.55 -15.20 5.56
CA ILE A 36 -22.17 -14.41 6.74
C ILE A 36 -23.31 -14.50 7.77
N LYS A 37 -22.99 -14.90 9.01
CA LYS A 37 -23.90 -14.94 10.16
C LYS A 37 -24.00 -13.58 10.85
N THR A 38 -22.86 -12.97 11.16
CA THR A 38 -22.79 -11.61 11.74
C THR A 38 -21.64 -10.82 11.13
N ALA A 39 -21.83 -9.51 11.00
CA ALA A 39 -20.78 -8.55 10.67
C ALA A 39 -20.95 -7.32 11.58
N THR A 40 -19.95 -7.02 12.42
CA THR A 40 -20.02 -5.94 13.42
C THR A 40 -18.77 -5.09 13.37
N PHE A 41 -18.91 -3.77 13.43
CA PHE A 41 -17.79 -2.88 13.64
C PHE A 41 -17.11 -3.16 14.98
N ASN A 42 -15.79 -3.00 15.03
CA ASN A 42 -14.99 -3.15 16.24
C ASN A 42 -13.88 -2.10 16.31
N GLU A 43 -13.34 -1.92 17.51
CA GLU A 43 -12.27 -0.97 17.83
C GLU A 43 -10.90 -1.67 17.98
N ASN A 44 -10.72 -2.83 17.34
CA ASN A 44 -9.43 -3.52 17.38
C ASN A 44 -8.34 -2.66 16.74
N GLN A 45 -7.13 -2.80 17.24
CA GLN A 45 -5.97 -2.05 16.78
C GLN A 45 -5.18 -2.84 15.75
N VAL A 46 -4.56 -2.12 14.81
CA VAL A 46 -3.54 -2.66 13.92
C VAL A 46 -2.19 -2.10 14.37
N ILE A 47 -1.26 -2.98 14.69
CA ILE A 47 0.11 -2.62 15.09
C ILE A 47 1.04 -2.97 13.94
N TYR A 48 1.73 -1.97 13.41
CA TYR A 48 2.72 -2.11 12.33
C TYR A 48 4.04 -1.49 12.80
N ASN A 49 5.13 -2.24 12.70
CA ASN A 49 6.46 -1.85 13.19
C ASN A 49 6.45 -1.33 14.65
N GLY A 50 5.63 -1.95 15.52
CA GLY A 50 5.48 -1.56 16.92
C GLY A 50 4.65 -0.29 17.16
N GLN A 51 4.15 0.37 16.12
CA GLN A 51 3.29 1.56 16.22
C GLN A 51 1.83 1.20 15.93
N THR A 52 0.90 1.81 16.67
CA THR A 52 -0.54 1.65 16.39
C THR A 52 -0.91 2.51 15.19
N LEU A 53 -1.44 1.88 14.14
CA LEU A 53 -1.94 2.57 12.97
C LEU A 53 -3.27 3.26 13.26
N SER A 54 -3.37 4.52 12.88
CA SER A 54 -4.65 5.24 12.88
C SER A 54 -5.45 4.84 11.64
N LEU A 55 -6.63 4.25 11.83
CA LEU A 55 -7.50 3.84 10.74
C LEU A 55 -8.57 4.92 10.50
N SER A 56 -8.72 5.35 9.24
CA SER A 56 -9.78 6.28 8.84
C SER A 56 -11.18 5.67 8.90
N GLN A 57 -11.27 4.34 8.97
CA GLN A 57 -12.51 3.56 9.12
C GLN A 57 -12.32 2.44 10.15
N PRO A 58 -13.36 2.06 10.91
CA PRO A 58 -13.27 0.96 11.86
C PRO A 58 -13.12 -0.40 11.17
N MET A 59 -12.56 -1.37 11.88
CA MET A 59 -12.50 -2.77 11.43
C MET A 59 -13.87 -3.45 11.56
N ILE A 60 -14.07 -4.56 10.84
CA ILE A 60 -15.29 -5.35 10.87
C ILE A 60 -14.95 -6.78 11.31
N SER A 61 -15.64 -7.27 12.33
CA SER A 61 -15.60 -8.67 12.76
C SER A 61 -16.73 -9.44 12.07
N VAL A 62 -16.38 -10.53 11.39
CA VAL A 62 -17.30 -11.37 10.62
C VAL A 62 -17.29 -12.78 11.20
N VAL A 63 -18.48 -13.34 11.43
CA VAL A 63 -18.69 -14.75 11.74
C VAL A 63 -19.46 -15.37 10.58
N LYS A 64 -18.97 -16.48 10.04
CA LYS A 64 -19.68 -17.23 9.00
C LYS A 64 -20.61 -18.28 9.59
N GLU A 65 -21.64 -18.66 8.83
CA GLU A 65 -22.55 -19.73 9.22
C GLU A 65 -21.81 -21.05 9.43
N GLY A 66 -22.13 -21.73 10.53
CA GLY A 66 -21.44 -22.97 10.95
C GLY A 66 -20.04 -22.78 11.54
N GLU A 67 -19.46 -21.57 11.48
CA GLU A 67 -18.16 -21.28 12.09
C GLU A 67 -18.33 -20.70 13.51
N LYS A 68 -17.44 -21.08 14.42
CA LYS A 68 -17.34 -20.49 15.77
C LYS A 68 -16.32 -19.35 15.85
N ASN A 69 -15.43 -19.25 14.86
CA ASN A 69 -14.34 -18.29 14.87
C ASN A 69 -14.78 -16.96 14.25
N VAL A 70 -14.24 -15.87 14.78
CA VAL A 70 -14.42 -14.51 14.27
C VAL A 70 -13.25 -14.18 13.34
N SER A 71 -13.53 -13.71 12.14
CA SER A 71 -12.55 -13.14 11.21
C SER A 71 -12.59 -11.63 11.25
N ASN A 72 -11.45 -10.97 11.36
CA ASN A 72 -11.35 -9.51 11.31
C ASN A 72 -10.97 -9.03 9.91
N TYR A 73 -11.75 -8.10 9.39
CA TYR A 73 -11.52 -7.39 8.15
C TYR A 73 -11.16 -5.94 8.46
N MET A 74 -10.18 -5.41 7.73
CA MET A 74 -9.62 -4.06 7.94
C MET A 74 -9.78 -3.20 6.68
N PRO A 75 -9.89 -1.86 6.82
CA PRO A 75 -9.91 -0.95 5.69
C PRO A 75 -8.55 -0.97 4.97
N VAL A 76 -8.50 -1.72 3.86
CA VAL A 76 -7.27 -1.95 3.08
C VAL A 76 -6.58 -0.66 2.68
N ARG A 77 -7.35 0.38 2.30
CA ARG A 77 -6.82 1.71 1.94
C ARG A 77 -6.02 2.33 3.08
N ALA A 78 -6.60 2.44 4.27
CA ALA A 78 -5.94 3.07 5.41
C ALA A 78 -4.64 2.35 5.78
N VAL A 79 -4.65 1.01 5.75
CA VAL A 79 -3.48 0.20 6.06
C VAL A 79 -2.38 0.40 5.02
N LEU A 80 -2.70 0.28 3.72
CA LEU A 80 -1.71 0.41 2.67
C LEU A 80 -1.18 1.83 2.49
N GLU A 81 -2.03 2.86 2.63
CA GLU A 81 -1.61 4.26 2.62
C GLU A 81 -0.67 4.56 3.79
N SER A 82 -0.92 4.01 4.98
CA SER A 82 0.01 4.13 6.10
C SER A 82 1.36 3.44 5.87
N MET A 83 1.41 2.51 4.92
CA MET A 83 2.63 1.83 4.47
C MET A 83 3.28 2.53 3.26
N GLY A 84 2.77 3.67 2.80
CA GLY A 84 3.35 4.43 1.68
C GLY A 84 2.89 3.99 0.29
N TYR A 85 1.80 3.24 0.20
CA TYR A 85 1.15 2.94 -1.07
C TYR A 85 0.05 3.95 -1.38
N THR A 86 -0.28 4.10 -2.65
CA THR A 86 -1.50 4.76 -3.11
C THR A 86 -2.54 3.71 -3.43
N VAL A 87 -3.81 3.94 -3.06
CA VAL A 87 -4.89 2.98 -3.24
C VAL A 87 -6.10 3.62 -3.91
N ASP A 88 -6.34 3.24 -5.16
CA ASP A 88 -7.46 3.74 -5.97
C ASP A 88 -8.46 2.64 -6.35
N TRP A 89 -9.63 3.03 -6.84
CA TRP A 89 -10.66 2.14 -7.37
C TRP A 89 -10.77 2.32 -8.89
N ASP A 90 -10.38 1.30 -9.65
CA ASP A 90 -10.62 1.23 -11.09
C ASP A 90 -11.99 0.60 -11.36
N SER A 91 -12.98 1.46 -11.57
CA SER A 91 -14.36 1.06 -11.89
C SER A 91 -14.49 0.29 -13.20
N SER A 92 -13.58 0.48 -14.17
CA SER A 92 -13.62 -0.23 -15.45
C SER A 92 -13.23 -1.71 -15.28
N LYS A 93 -12.37 -2.00 -14.30
CA LYS A 93 -11.89 -3.35 -13.98
C LYS A 93 -12.59 -3.96 -12.76
N ASN A 94 -13.41 -3.19 -12.05
CA ASN A 94 -13.95 -3.53 -10.73
C ASN A 94 -12.83 -3.98 -9.77
N ALA A 95 -11.73 -3.22 -9.74
CA ALA A 95 -10.52 -3.59 -9.02
C ALA A 95 -10.03 -2.45 -8.12
N VAL A 96 -9.50 -2.83 -6.95
CA VAL A 96 -8.66 -1.95 -6.15
C VAL A 96 -7.27 -1.95 -6.77
N VAL A 97 -6.75 -0.78 -7.13
CA VAL A 97 -5.41 -0.58 -7.68
C VAL A 97 -4.52 -0.08 -6.56
N ILE A 98 -3.36 -0.73 -6.39
CA ILE A 98 -2.39 -0.40 -5.37
C ILE A 98 -1.07 -0.12 -6.09
N ASP A 99 -0.57 1.10 -5.97
CA ASP A 99 0.66 1.55 -6.62
C ASP A 99 1.62 2.13 -5.57
N GLY A 100 2.93 1.96 -5.77
CA GLY A 100 3.99 2.42 -4.86
C GLY A 100 4.99 1.31 -4.49
N ASN A 101 6.01 1.65 -3.70
CA ASN A 101 7.05 0.71 -3.25
C ASN A 101 7.03 0.43 -1.74
N GLY A 102 6.04 0.95 -1.00
CA GLY A 102 5.82 0.59 0.40
C GLY A 102 6.88 1.08 1.39
N THR A 103 7.63 2.12 1.03
CA THR A 103 8.64 2.72 1.89
C THR A 103 8.23 4.15 2.22
N THR A 104 7.69 4.38 3.41
CA THR A 104 7.69 5.72 3.99
C THR A 104 8.62 5.68 5.19
N GLU A 105 9.90 5.97 4.98
CA GLU A 105 10.58 6.74 6.02
C GLU A 105 9.91 8.11 6.02
N ILE A 106 9.43 8.56 7.18
CA ILE A 106 8.96 9.94 7.31
C ILE A 106 10.22 10.80 7.26
N LEU A 107 10.56 11.24 6.04
CA LEU A 107 11.59 12.25 5.83
C LEU A 107 11.08 13.57 6.40
N ASP A 108 11.96 14.35 7.01
CA ASP A 108 11.62 15.74 7.23
C ASP A 108 11.44 16.46 5.87
N PRO A 109 10.60 17.51 5.80
CA PRO A 109 10.29 18.16 4.51
C PRO A 109 11.52 18.72 3.77
N GLU A 110 12.58 19.12 4.48
CA GLU A 110 13.80 19.64 3.86
C GLU A 110 14.59 18.51 3.18
N MET A 111 14.69 17.36 3.85
CA MET A 111 15.29 16.15 3.30
C MET A 111 14.51 15.63 2.09
N GLU A 112 13.18 15.63 2.14
CA GLU A 112 12.35 15.22 1.00
C GLU A 112 12.58 16.12 -0.23
N ILE A 113 12.63 17.45 -0.03
CA ILE A 113 12.95 18.40 -1.09
C ILE A 113 14.34 18.10 -1.67
N ALA A 114 15.34 17.92 -0.81
CA ALA A 114 16.72 17.65 -1.23
C ALA A 114 16.84 16.35 -2.06
N VAL A 115 16.19 15.26 -1.63
CA VAL A 115 16.16 13.99 -2.35
C VAL A 115 15.49 14.13 -3.70
N ASN A 116 14.38 14.87 -3.78
CA ASN A 116 13.63 15.09 -5.02
C ASN A 116 14.42 15.94 -6.03
N GLU A 117 15.07 17.01 -5.57
CA GLU A 117 15.94 17.84 -6.41
C GLU A 117 17.13 17.06 -6.95
N PHE A 118 17.79 16.28 -6.09
CA PHE A 118 18.89 15.41 -6.51
C PHE A 118 18.45 14.38 -7.55
N THR A 119 17.33 13.69 -7.30
CA THR A 119 16.77 12.70 -8.23
C THR A 119 16.42 13.31 -9.58
N LYS A 120 15.80 14.50 -9.57
CA LYS A 120 15.49 15.25 -10.80
C LYS A 120 16.76 15.56 -11.58
N LYS A 121 17.77 16.14 -10.92
CA LYS A 121 19.06 16.49 -11.52
C LYS A 121 19.73 15.27 -12.15
N MET A 122 19.79 14.15 -11.43
CA MET A 122 20.32 12.90 -11.97
C MET A 122 19.60 12.48 -13.26
N ASN A 123 18.27 12.51 -13.29
CA ASN A 123 17.50 12.09 -14.47
C ASN A 123 17.69 13.01 -15.69
N GLU A 124 17.86 14.30 -15.46
CA GLU A 124 18.13 15.32 -16.48
C GLU A 124 19.55 15.18 -17.05
N GLU A 125 20.54 14.92 -16.19
CA GLU A 125 21.95 14.76 -16.58
C GLU A 125 22.26 13.37 -17.17
N MET A 126 21.40 12.38 -16.93
CA MET A 126 21.59 11.02 -17.41
C MET A 126 21.43 10.93 -18.93
N THR A 127 22.53 10.59 -19.61
CA THR A 127 22.58 10.49 -21.07
C THR A 127 21.74 9.32 -21.60
N SER A 128 21.40 9.38 -22.88
CA SER A 128 20.64 8.32 -23.57
C SER A 128 21.37 6.97 -23.53
N GLU A 129 22.70 6.98 -23.62
CA GLU A 129 23.55 5.79 -23.55
C GLU A 129 23.48 5.13 -22.17
N VAL A 130 23.56 5.94 -21.10
CA VAL A 130 23.43 5.44 -19.72
C VAL A 130 22.03 4.87 -19.49
N LYS A 131 20.97 5.55 -19.97
CA LYS A 131 19.59 5.05 -19.90
C LYS A 131 19.44 3.67 -20.56
N GLN A 132 20.02 3.49 -21.75
CA GLN A 132 19.98 2.21 -22.45
C GLN A 132 20.75 1.12 -21.71
N ALA A 133 21.94 1.44 -21.16
CA ALA A 133 22.72 0.49 -20.36
C ALA A 133 21.94 0.03 -19.12
N ILE A 134 21.24 0.94 -18.43
CA ILE A 134 20.39 0.59 -17.28
C ILE A 134 19.27 -0.37 -17.70
N GLU A 135 18.58 -0.11 -18.82
CA GLU A 135 17.52 -1.02 -19.30
C GLU A 135 18.05 -2.39 -19.72
N GLN A 136 19.26 -2.45 -20.30
CA GLN A 136 19.91 -3.73 -20.60
C GLN A 136 20.23 -4.50 -19.31
N LEU A 137 20.78 -3.81 -18.30
CA LEU A 137 21.08 -4.41 -17.00
C LEU A 137 19.82 -4.97 -16.33
N LYS A 138 18.69 -4.26 -16.38
CA LYS A 138 17.42 -4.72 -15.79
C LYS A 138 16.94 -6.07 -16.33
N ASN A 139 17.35 -6.42 -17.56
CA ASN A 139 16.99 -7.68 -18.21
C ASN A 139 17.99 -8.82 -17.92
N ASN A 140 19.12 -8.55 -17.26
CA ASN A 140 20.10 -9.56 -16.86
C ASN A 140 19.63 -10.33 -15.61
N GLU A 141 19.89 -11.64 -15.55
CA GLU A 141 19.67 -12.47 -14.35
C GLU A 141 20.47 -11.97 -13.14
N ASP A 142 21.69 -11.45 -13.36
CA ASP A 142 22.53 -10.89 -12.30
C ASP A 142 21.85 -9.72 -11.59
N TYR A 143 21.14 -8.88 -12.37
CA TYR A 143 20.37 -7.77 -11.83
C TYR A 143 19.22 -8.26 -10.94
N LYS A 144 18.57 -9.38 -11.29
CA LYS A 144 17.51 -9.95 -10.44
C LYS A 144 18.07 -10.46 -9.12
N MET A 145 19.22 -11.13 -9.16
CA MET A 145 19.90 -11.58 -7.94
C MET A 145 20.31 -10.39 -7.06
N MET A 146 20.96 -9.38 -7.66
CA MET A 146 21.39 -8.17 -6.93
C MET A 146 20.21 -7.39 -6.36
N LYS A 147 19.11 -7.25 -7.11
CA LYS A 147 17.87 -6.65 -6.63
C LYS A 147 17.31 -7.41 -5.43
N ALA A 148 17.31 -8.75 -5.48
CA ALA A 148 16.85 -9.59 -4.38
C ALA A 148 17.78 -9.47 -3.15
N LEU A 149 19.10 -9.41 -3.36
CA LEU A 149 20.08 -9.20 -2.29
C LEU A 149 19.88 -7.85 -1.61
N PHE A 150 19.85 -6.74 -2.37
CA PHE A 150 19.66 -5.41 -1.81
C PHE A 150 18.32 -5.23 -1.11
N SER A 151 17.26 -5.91 -1.55
CA SER A 151 15.97 -5.89 -0.85
C SER A 151 15.99 -6.55 0.53
N LYS A 152 17.04 -7.32 0.86
CA LYS A 152 17.21 -8.04 2.13
C LYS A 152 18.24 -7.40 3.05
N LEU A 153 19.02 -6.44 2.57
CA LEU A 153 20.07 -5.79 3.33
C LEU A 153 19.53 -4.53 4.02
N GLU A 154 20.01 -4.27 5.24
CA GLU A 154 19.78 -3.01 5.94
C GLU A 154 20.36 -1.84 5.12
N PRO A 155 19.65 -0.69 4.97
CA PRO A 155 20.14 0.44 4.20
C PRO A 155 21.54 0.93 4.61
N ALA A 156 21.86 0.89 5.91
CA ALA A 156 23.19 1.21 6.41
C ALA A 156 24.27 0.21 5.93
N ALA A 157 23.94 -1.07 5.78
CA ALA A 157 24.85 -2.07 5.22
C ALA A 157 25.08 -1.83 3.73
N VAL A 158 24.04 -1.46 2.98
CA VAL A 158 24.17 -1.04 1.57
C VAL A 158 25.05 0.20 1.47
N TRP A 159 24.84 1.20 2.33
CA TRP A 159 25.67 2.40 2.38
C TRP A 159 27.14 2.06 2.62
N VAL A 160 27.42 1.20 3.59
CA VAL A 160 28.77 0.76 3.91
C VAL A 160 29.41 -0.01 2.73
N LEU A 161 28.69 -0.96 2.10
CA LEU A 161 29.14 -1.69 0.90
C LEU A 161 29.47 -0.76 -0.27
N MET A 162 28.65 0.27 -0.49
CA MET A 162 28.86 1.25 -1.57
C MET A 162 29.96 2.26 -1.22
N ALA A 163 30.17 2.54 0.07
CA ALA A 163 31.21 3.45 0.54
C ALA A 163 32.60 2.81 0.57
N GLU A 164 32.71 1.48 0.53
CA GLU A 164 34.00 0.78 0.45
C GLU A 164 34.78 1.12 -0.80
N ASP A 165 34.08 1.25 -1.93
CA ASP A 165 34.69 1.69 -3.19
C ASP A 165 35.19 3.14 -3.10
N TYR A 166 34.94 3.86 -2.00
CA TYR A 166 35.53 5.14 -1.63
C TYR A 166 36.69 5.01 -0.62
N GLN A 167 36.65 4.04 0.30
CA GLN A 167 37.72 3.77 1.28
C GLN A 167 38.94 3.07 0.63
N VAL A 168 38.72 2.22 -0.39
CA VAL A 168 39.79 1.57 -1.17
C VAL A 168 40.75 2.60 -1.82
N TRP A 169 40.28 3.82 -2.13
CA TRP A 169 41.14 4.89 -2.67
C TRP A 169 41.87 5.73 -1.61
N ILE A 170 41.48 5.65 -0.33
CA ILE A 170 41.95 6.56 0.72
C ILE A 170 42.79 5.83 1.78
N THR A 171 42.58 4.52 2.01
CA THR A 171 43.29 3.71 3.03
C THR A 171 44.06 2.53 2.41
N ASP A 172 44.96 2.81 1.47
CA ASP A 172 45.89 1.82 0.88
C ASP A 172 45.23 0.52 0.32
N GLY A 173 43.98 0.58 -0.14
CA GLY A 173 43.42 -0.43 -1.05
C GLY A 173 42.79 -1.69 -0.44
N GLU A 174 42.65 -1.84 0.88
CA GLU A 174 42.01 -3.03 1.46
C GLU A 174 40.47 -2.89 1.56
N CYS A 175 39.75 -3.78 0.88
CA CYS A 175 38.29 -3.93 0.98
C CYS A 175 37.91 -4.53 2.34
N LEU A 176 36.86 -4.02 3.01
CA LEU A 176 36.42 -4.52 4.32
C LEU A 176 35.46 -5.73 4.20
N PHE A 177 34.86 -5.97 3.03
CA PHE A 177 34.03 -7.16 2.75
C PHE A 177 34.53 -8.04 1.59
N PRO A 178 35.78 -8.53 1.60
CA PRO A 178 36.33 -9.32 0.49
C PRO A 178 35.49 -10.59 0.20
N GLU A 179 34.97 -11.24 1.24
CA GLU A 179 34.15 -12.45 1.12
C GLU A 179 32.81 -12.21 0.39
N VAL A 180 32.23 -11.01 0.52
CA VAL A 180 30.97 -10.64 -0.16
C VAL A 180 31.23 -10.55 -1.66
N TRP A 181 32.33 -9.89 -2.05
CA TRP A 181 32.71 -9.75 -3.45
C TRP A 181 33.16 -11.08 -4.07
N GLU A 182 33.90 -11.92 -3.33
CA GLU A 182 34.25 -13.27 -3.76
C GLU A 182 33.02 -14.14 -3.99
N THR A 183 31.99 -14.01 -3.14
CA THR A 183 30.73 -14.73 -3.29
C THR A 183 29.96 -14.25 -4.52
N LEU A 184 29.89 -12.93 -4.74
CA LEU A 184 29.23 -12.35 -5.90
C LEU A 184 29.93 -12.71 -7.22
N ALA A 185 31.26 -12.82 -7.24
CA ALA A 185 32.03 -13.18 -8.43
C ALA A 185 31.83 -14.64 -8.90
N GLN A 186 31.19 -15.48 -8.09
CA GLN A 186 30.88 -16.88 -8.42
C GLN A 186 29.53 -17.06 -9.13
N TYR A 187 28.73 -16.00 -9.22
CA TYR A 187 27.45 -15.96 -9.93
C TYR A 187 27.62 -15.13 -11.20
#